data_AF-A0A821Q4V3-F1
#
_entry.id   AF-A0A821Q4V3-F1
#
_cell.length_a   1.000
_cell.length_b   1.000
_cell.length_c   1.000
_cell.angle_alpha   90.00
_cell.angle_beta   90.00
_cell.angle_gamma   90.00
#
_symmetry.space_group_name_H-M   'P 1'
#
loop_
_entity.id
_entity.type
_entity.pdbx_description
1 polymer ?
#
loop_
_entity_poly.entity_id
_entity_poly.type
_entity_poly.pdbx_seq_one_letter_code
_entity_poly.pdbx_strand_id
1 'polypeptide(L)'
;MSSKDDRATQAFLELEQMIDQLYTKPLSPKLYRRARREYKNVKRLQKVLRRRPDVILRRVDKGEGFYFGNKSILESKTEEYMNQTEAYEEITNDRCPLVDILHTTVAVLDYLLNKQAITKDRRDKLVPDVSKLELAH
;
A
#
# COMPACT_ATOMS: atom_id res chain seq x y z
N MET A 1 -20.25 -17.99 -38.24
CA MET A 1 -19.20 -17.92 -37.20
C MET A 1 -18.65 -16.49 -37.18
N SER A 2 -18.36 -15.98 -35.98
CA SER A 2 -18.43 -14.55 -35.64
C SER A 2 -17.17 -13.76 -36.01
N SER A 3 -17.30 -12.77 -36.90
CA SER A 3 -16.23 -11.82 -37.32
C SER A 3 -15.49 -11.11 -36.16
N LYS A 4 -16.01 -11.16 -34.93
CA LYS A 4 -15.37 -10.56 -33.75
C LYS A 4 -14.23 -11.42 -33.19
N ASP A 5 -14.32 -12.74 -33.32
CA ASP A 5 -13.30 -13.68 -32.83
C ASP A 5 -12.04 -13.61 -33.71
N ASP A 6 -12.21 -13.43 -35.02
CA ASP A 6 -11.08 -13.28 -35.95
C ASP A 6 -10.27 -12.01 -35.68
N ARG A 7 -10.94 -10.89 -35.34
CA ARG A 7 -10.25 -9.62 -35.00
C ARG A 7 -9.51 -9.70 -33.67
N ALA A 8 -10.10 -10.35 -32.67
CA ALA A 8 -9.45 -10.53 -31.38
C ALA A 8 -8.21 -11.43 -31.51
N THR A 9 -8.32 -12.50 -32.30
CA THR A 9 -7.21 -13.41 -32.59
C THR A 9 -6.08 -12.71 -33.35
N GLN A 10 -6.43 -11.88 -34.35
CA GLN A 10 -5.46 -11.09 -35.10
C GLN A 10 -4.73 -10.07 -34.21
N ALA A 11 -5.47 -9.35 -33.36
CA ALA A 11 -4.88 -8.39 -32.43
C ALA A 11 -3.93 -9.06 -31.41
N PHE A 12 -4.25 -10.28 -30.99
CA PHE A 12 -3.40 -11.05 -30.08
C PHE A 12 -2.09 -11.47 -30.77
N LEU A 13 -2.16 -11.95 -32.01
CA LEU A 13 -0.98 -12.29 -32.82
C LEU A 13 -0.09 -11.07 -33.12
N GLU A 14 -0.69 -9.92 -33.38
CA GLU A 14 0.06 -8.66 -33.56
C GLU A 14 0.78 -8.24 -32.28
N LEU A 15 0.12 -8.37 -31.12
CA LEU A 15 0.74 -8.12 -29.81
C LEU A 15 1.90 -9.08 -29.52
N GLU A 16 1.71 -10.37 -29.80
CA GLU A 16 2.72 -11.40 -29.61
C GLU A 16 3.96 -11.12 -30.48
N GLN A 17 3.77 -10.79 -31.76
CA GLN A 17 4.86 -10.37 -32.64
C GLN A 17 5.56 -9.09 -32.17
N MET A 18 4.80 -8.12 -31.65
CA MET A 18 5.37 -6.88 -31.12
C MET A 18 6.25 -7.16 -29.89
N ILE A 19 5.77 -8.02 -28.98
CA ILE A 19 6.49 -8.43 -27.79
C ILE A 19 7.77 -9.17 -28.17
N ASP A 20 7.68 -10.15 -29.08
CA ASP A 20 8.84 -10.90 -29.56
C ASP A 20 9.88 -9.98 -30.20
N GLN A 21 9.45 -9.01 -31.01
CA GLN A 21 10.35 -8.00 -31.58
C GLN A 21 11.01 -7.14 -30.51
N LEU A 22 10.31 -6.78 -29.43
CA LEU A 22 10.89 -6.00 -28.34
C LEU A 22 11.90 -6.81 -27.51
N TYR A 23 11.69 -8.10 -27.32
CA TYR A 23 12.61 -8.98 -26.57
C TYR A 23 13.79 -9.48 -27.40
N THR A 24 13.63 -9.64 -28.72
CA THR A 24 14.68 -10.18 -29.61
C THR A 24 15.55 -9.09 -30.23
N LYS A 25 15.06 -7.85 -30.35
CA LYS A 25 15.83 -6.76 -30.96
C LYS A 25 16.95 -6.32 -30.01
N PRO A 26 18.22 -6.42 -30.41
CA PRO A 26 19.33 -6.07 -29.54
C PRO A 26 19.24 -4.58 -29.16
N LEU A 27 19.32 -4.29 -27.87
CA LEU A 27 19.36 -2.92 -27.36
C LEU A 27 20.47 -2.15 -28.07
N SER A 28 20.17 -0.90 -28.45
CA SER A 28 21.21 -0.05 -29.03
C SER A 28 22.42 0.02 -28.07
N PRO A 29 23.66 0.05 -28.58
CA PRO A 29 24.85 0.07 -27.74
C PRO A 29 24.83 1.21 -26.69
N LYS A 30 24.19 2.33 -27.03
CA LYS A 30 23.98 3.48 -26.12
C LYS A 30 23.06 3.13 -24.96
N LEU A 31 21.90 2.52 -25.24
CA LEU A 31 20.95 2.09 -24.20
C LEU A 31 21.56 1.00 -23.32
N TYR A 32 22.24 0.02 -23.93
CA TYR A 32 22.93 -1.03 -23.17
C TYR A 32 23.99 -0.46 -22.22
N ARG A 33 24.84 0.46 -22.69
CA ARG A 33 25.85 1.13 -21.84
C ARG A 33 25.21 1.93 -20.72
N ARG A 34 24.10 2.62 -20.99
CA ARG A 34 23.33 3.37 -19.97
C ARG A 34 22.76 2.42 -18.92
N ALA A 35 22.04 1.38 -19.33
CA ALA A 35 21.45 0.39 -18.43
C ALA A 35 22.53 -0.28 -17.56
N ARG A 36 23.68 -0.64 -18.14
CA ARG A 36 24.81 -1.22 -17.39
C ARG A 36 25.40 -0.25 -16.36
N ARG A 37 25.43 1.05 -16.66
CA ARG A 37 25.90 2.09 -15.72
C ARG A 37 24.91 2.27 -14.57
N GLU A 38 23.63 2.39 -14.88
CA GLU A 38 22.56 2.50 -13.89
C GLU A 38 22.52 1.27 -12.97
N TYR A 39 22.61 0.07 -13.54
CA TYR A 39 22.70 -1.18 -12.78
C TYR A 39 23.89 -1.19 -11.81
N LYS A 40 25.08 -0.77 -12.26
CA LYS A 40 26.27 -0.67 -11.38
C LYS A 40 26.04 0.33 -10.25
N ASN A 41 25.40 1.46 -10.52
CA ASN A 41 25.09 2.46 -9.51
C ASN A 41 24.10 1.91 -8.47
N VAL A 42 23.03 1.24 -8.91
CA VAL A 42 22.07 0.58 -8.01
C VAL A 42 22.76 -0.48 -7.14
N LYS A 43 23.61 -1.34 -7.72
CA LYS A 43 24.36 -2.35 -6.95
C LYS A 43 25.30 -1.73 -5.92
N ARG A 44 25.96 -0.63 -6.26
CA ARG A 44 26.82 0.12 -5.32
C ARG A 44 26.01 0.71 -4.17
N LEU A 45 24.89 1.35 -4.48
CA LEU A 45 23.97 1.89 -3.47
C LEU A 45 23.46 0.78 -2.55
N GLN A 46 23.00 -0.34 -3.09
CA GLN A 46 22.58 -1.50 -2.30
C GLN A 46 23.68 -1.99 -1.35
N LYS A 47 24.94 -2.04 -1.81
CA LYS A 47 26.08 -2.46 -0.97
C LYS A 47 26.37 -1.45 0.15
N VAL A 48 26.23 -0.15 -0.12
CA VAL A 48 26.41 0.91 0.89
C VAL A 48 25.29 0.84 1.92
N LEU A 49 24.03 0.72 1.49
CA LEU A 49 22.88 0.65 2.39
C LEU A 49 22.90 -0.59 3.28
N ARG A 50 23.37 -1.74 2.77
CA ARG A 50 23.58 -2.94 3.60
C ARG A 50 24.57 -2.73 4.76
N ARG A 51 25.49 -1.76 4.64
CA ARG A 51 26.46 -1.40 5.69
C ARG A 51 25.99 -0.25 6.58
N ARG A 52 24.84 0.34 6.25
CA ARG A 52 24.25 1.49 6.93
C ARG A 52 22.81 1.17 7.32
N PRO A 53 22.60 0.31 8.34
CA PRO A 53 21.26 -0.02 8.82
C PRO A 53 20.55 1.19 9.43
N ASP A 54 21.30 2.25 9.73
CA ASP A 54 20.80 3.56 10.15
C ASP A 54 20.10 4.31 9.01
N VAL A 55 20.30 3.97 7.73
CA VAL A 55 19.65 4.66 6.60
C VAL A 55 18.46 3.86 6.09
N ILE A 56 17.30 4.49 6.07
CA ILE A 56 16.04 3.89 5.61
C ILE A 56 15.51 4.58 4.35
N LEU A 57 14.86 3.79 3.50
CA LEU A 57 14.02 4.26 2.40
C LEU A 57 12.57 3.88 2.74
N ARG A 58 11.71 4.85 3.05
CA ARG A 58 10.30 4.63 3.42
C ARG A 58 9.39 5.43 2.51
N ARG A 59 8.25 4.88 2.11
CA ARG A 59 7.20 5.64 1.42
C ARG A 59 6.57 6.63 2.39
N VAL A 60 6.33 7.86 1.97
CA VAL A 60 5.68 8.88 2.82
C VAL A 60 4.17 8.69 2.74
N ASP A 61 3.49 8.69 3.90
CA ASP A 61 2.05 8.41 3.98
C ASP A 61 1.19 9.50 3.32
N LYS A 62 1.67 10.75 3.30
CA LYS A 62 0.98 11.92 2.70
C LYS A 62 1.74 12.54 1.51
N GLY A 63 2.13 11.75 0.51
CA GLY A 63 2.67 12.30 -0.74
C GLY A 63 3.16 11.27 -1.76
N GLU A 64 3.40 11.73 -2.99
CA GLU A 64 4.06 10.97 -4.05
C GLU A 64 5.59 11.01 -3.86
N GLY A 65 6.08 10.38 -2.79
CA GLY A 65 7.51 10.45 -2.47
C GLY A 65 8.02 9.34 -1.56
N PHE A 66 9.34 9.20 -1.57
CA PHE A 66 10.08 8.34 -0.64
C PHE A 66 10.96 9.21 0.25
N TYR A 67 10.89 8.97 1.56
CA TYR A 67 11.86 9.46 2.51
C TYR A 67 13.14 8.63 2.41
N PHE A 68 14.27 9.31 2.27
CA PHE A 68 15.61 8.70 2.35
C PHE A 68 16.42 9.45 3.41
N GLY A 69 16.75 8.78 4.52
CA GLY A 69 17.41 9.44 5.63
C GLY A 69 17.69 8.51 6.80
N ASN A 70 18.11 9.08 7.93
CA ASN A 70 18.47 8.30 9.12
C ASN A 70 17.21 7.85 9.87
N LYS A 71 17.18 6.58 10.28
CA LYS A 71 16.13 5.96 11.09
C LYS A 71 15.88 6.73 12.39
N SER A 72 16.93 7.19 13.07
CA SER A 72 16.82 7.88 14.35
C SER A 72 16.07 9.21 14.24
N ILE A 73 16.20 9.92 13.11
CA ILE A 73 15.46 11.17 12.85
C ILE A 73 13.97 10.88 12.73
N LEU A 74 13.61 9.74 12.13
CA LEU A 74 12.22 9.34 11.98
C LEU A 74 11.63 8.92 13.33
N GLU A 75 12.35 8.10 14.10
CA GLU A 75 11.96 7.67 15.44
C GLU A 75 11.74 8.88 16.37
N SER A 76 12.69 9.83 16.38
CA SER A 76 12.58 11.04 17.19
C SER A 76 11.38 11.91 16.80
N LYS A 77 11.07 12.04 15.50
CA LYS A 77 9.87 12.77 15.05
C LYS A 77 8.58 12.06 15.43
N THR A 78 8.57 10.73 15.35
CA THR A 78 7.42 9.94 15.79
C THR A 78 7.22 10.13 17.29
N GLU A 79 8.26 9.97 18.12
CA GLU A 79 8.19 10.22 19.56
C GLU A 79 7.74 11.66 19.89
N GLU A 80 8.27 12.66 19.19
CA GLU A 80 7.86 14.06 19.38
C GLU A 80 6.37 14.26 19.07
N TYR A 81 5.88 13.68 17.97
CA TYR A 81 4.47 13.73 17.60
C TYR A 81 3.58 12.99 18.62
N MET A 82 4.02 11.82 19.11
CA MET A 82 3.34 11.07 20.17
C MET A 82 3.19 11.92 21.43
N ASN A 83 4.31 12.51 21.89
CA ASN A 83 4.34 13.33 23.10
C ASN A 83 3.49 14.60 22.98
N GLN A 84 3.37 15.17 21.78
CA GLN A 84 2.58 16.38 21.54
C GLN A 84 1.08 16.12 21.47
N THR A 85 0.67 14.95 20.97
CA THR A 85 -0.73 14.71 20.59
C THR A 85 -1.46 13.75 21.51
N GLU A 86 -0.75 12.98 22.35
CA GLU A 86 -1.32 11.86 23.12
C GLU A 86 -2.18 10.92 22.24
N ALA A 87 -2.00 10.94 20.91
CA ALA A 87 -2.99 10.45 19.96
C ALA A 87 -2.93 8.93 19.74
N TYR A 88 -1.93 8.25 20.32
CA TYR A 88 -1.71 6.83 20.10
C TYR A 88 -1.43 6.14 21.43
N GLU A 89 -2.21 5.11 21.71
CA GLU A 89 -1.98 4.18 22.80
C GLU A 89 -1.26 2.94 22.25
N GLU A 90 -0.13 2.57 22.84
CA GLU A 90 0.59 1.36 22.46
C GLU A 90 -0.22 0.13 22.87
N ILE A 91 -0.59 -0.69 21.89
CA ILE A 91 -1.30 -1.94 22.13
C ILE A 91 -0.31 -2.95 22.71
N THR A 92 -0.25 -3.05 24.03
CA THR A 92 0.72 -3.88 24.78
C THR A 92 0.31 -5.34 24.91
N ASN A 93 -0.98 -5.63 24.76
CA ASN A 93 -1.53 -6.96 24.76
C ASN A 93 -2.16 -7.12 23.38
N ASP A 94 -1.86 -8.17 22.61
CA ASP A 94 -2.31 -8.43 21.21
C ASP A 94 -3.85 -8.39 20.95
N ARG A 95 -4.63 -7.83 21.86
CA ARG A 95 -6.05 -7.51 21.74
C ARG A 95 -6.22 -6.23 20.93
N CYS A 96 -7.06 -6.31 19.90
CA CYS A 96 -7.45 -5.14 19.12
C CYS A 96 -8.27 -4.17 20.01
N PRO A 97 -7.84 -2.91 20.19
CA PRO A 97 -8.50 -1.94 21.06
C PRO A 97 -9.87 -1.50 20.52
N LEU A 98 -10.14 -1.75 19.24
CA LEU A 98 -11.40 -1.41 18.60
C LEU A 98 -12.51 -2.42 18.86
N VAL A 99 -12.20 -3.58 19.45
CA VAL A 99 -13.18 -4.67 19.66
C VAL A 99 -14.30 -4.23 20.59
N ASP A 100 -13.99 -3.58 21.70
CA ASP A 100 -15.00 -3.13 22.66
C ASP A 100 -15.88 -2.01 22.09
N ILE A 101 -15.27 -1.10 21.32
CA ILE A 101 -15.97 -0.01 20.62
C ILE A 101 -16.90 -0.59 19.54
N LEU A 102 -16.44 -1.58 18.78
CA LEU A 102 -17.22 -2.27 17.78
C LEU A 102 -18.43 -2.98 18.43
N HIS A 103 -18.21 -3.74 19.50
CA HIS A 103 -19.27 -4.41 20.23
C HIS A 103 -20.31 -3.43 20.76
N THR A 104 -19.86 -2.32 21.34
CA THR A 104 -20.76 -1.27 21.84
C THR A 104 -21.59 -0.66 20.72
N THR A 105 -20.96 -0.37 19.59
CA THR A 105 -21.63 0.22 18.42
C THR A 105 -22.70 -0.73 17.85
N VAL A 106 -22.37 -2.02 17.71
CA VAL A 106 -23.32 -3.04 17.25
C VAL A 106 -24.49 -3.17 18.23
N ALA A 107 -24.22 -3.20 19.54
CA ALA A 107 -25.25 -3.28 20.56
C ALA A 107 -26.24 -2.10 20.50
N VAL A 108 -25.74 -0.87 20.29
CA VAL A 108 -26.57 0.32 20.12
C VAL A 108 -27.43 0.23 18.85
N LEU A 109 -26.85 -0.19 17.73
CA LEU A 109 -27.58 -0.34 16.47
C LEU A 109 -28.66 -1.42 16.56
N ASP A 110 -28.37 -2.54 17.21
CA ASP A 110 -29.34 -3.62 17.43
C ASP A 110 -30.47 -3.16 18.37
N TYR A 111 -30.17 -2.39 19.41
CA TYR A 111 -31.19 -1.75 20.26
C TYR A 111 -32.11 -0.82 19.45
N LEU A 112 -31.56 0.04 18.60
CA LEU A 112 -32.33 0.96 17.76
C LEU A 112 -33.20 0.21 16.74
N LEU A 113 -32.70 -0.89 16.18
CA LEU A 113 -33.46 -1.77 15.29
C LEU A 113 -34.64 -2.41 16.03
N ASN A 114 -34.41 -2.94 17.23
CA ASN A 114 -35.45 -3.54 18.07
C ASN A 114 -36.52 -2.53 18.51
N LYS A 115 -36.15 -1.26 18.69
CA LYS A 115 -37.08 -0.16 18.95
C LYS A 115 -37.75 0.40 17.69
N GLN A 116 -37.49 -0.18 16.52
CA GLN A 116 -37.99 0.29 15.22
C GLN A 116 -37.60 1.75 14.90
N ALA A 117 -36.55 2.27 15.54
CA ALA A 117 -36.03 3.62 15.29
C ALA A 117 -35.21 3.69 14.00
N ILE A 118 -34.66 2.56 13.55
CA ILE A 118 -33.96 2.40 12.27
C ILE A 118 -34.44 1.14 11.55
N THR A 119 -34.31 1.13 10.23
CA THR A 119 -34.57 -0.05 9.40
C THR A 119 -33.36 -0.99 9.37
N LYS A 120 -33.58 -2.26 9.03
CA LYS A 120 -32.51 -3.25 8.86
C LYS A 120 -31.45 -2.79 7.85
N ASP A 121 -31.87 -2.27 6.70
CA ASP A 121 -30.96 -1.73 5.69
C ASP A 121 -30.11 -0.56 6.19
N ARG A 122 -30.65 0.29 7.08
CA ARG A 122 -29.87 1.37 7.69
C ARG A 122 -28.88 0.82 8.71
N ARG A 123 -29.29 -0.15 9.53
CA ARG A 123 -28.41 -0.84 10.47
C ARG A 123 -27.22 -1.48 9.74
N ASP A 124 -27.48 -2.24 8.68
CA ASP A 124 -26.42 -2.96 7.95
C ASP A 124 -25.45 -2.02 7.21
N LYS A 125 -25.87 -0.80 6.86
CA LYS A 125 -24.99 0.25 6.33
C LYS A 125 -24.16 0.97 7.40
N LEU A 126 -24.64 1.01 8.64
CA LEU A 126 -24.01 1.71 9.76
C LEU A 126 -23.08 0.81 10.58
N VAL A 127 -23.25 -0.51 10.51
CA VAL A 127 -22.32 -1.45 11.16
C VAL A 127 -20.92 -1.29 10.53
N PRO A 128 -19.88 -1.04 11.33
CA PRO A 128 -18.52 -0.93 10.82
C PRO A 128 -18.05 -2.22 10.15
N ASP A 129 -17.50 -2.09 8.95
CA ASP A 129 -16.91 -3.22 8.23
C ASP A 129 -15.52 -3.52 8.79
N VAL A 130 -15.42 -4.61 9.56
CA VAL A 130 -14.18 -5.01 10.26
C VAL A 130 -13.03 -5.26 9.27
N SER A 131 -13.32 -5.65 8.04
CA SER A 131 -12.30 -5.87 7.00
C SER A 131 -11.72 -4.57 6.44
N LYS A 132 -12.32 -3.43 6.75
CA LYS A 132 -11.92 -2.09 6.32
C LYS A 132 -11.56 -1.16 7.49
N LEU A 133 -11.61 -1.67 8.72
CA LEU A 133 -11.15 -0.93 9.89
C LEU A 133 -9.62 -0.92 9.89
N GLU A 134 -9.04 0.23 9.58
CA GLU A 134 -7.61 0.48 9.71
C GLU A 134 -7.40 1.41 10.92
N LEU A 135 -6.44 1.06 11.78
CA LEU A 135 -5.97 2.01 12.80
C LEU A 135 -5.29 3.17 12.07
N ALA A 136 -5.56 4.40 12.52
CA ALA A 136 -4.83 5.56 12.01
C ALA A 136 -3.33 5.33 12.21
N HIS A 137 -2.56 5.47 11.14
CA HIS A 137 -1.10 5.36 11.15
C HIS A 137 -0.43 6.69 11.49
#